data_AF-A0AAP4UAL7-F1
#
_entry.id   AF-A0AAP4UAL7-F1
#
_cell.length_a   1.000
_cell.length_b   1.000
_cell.length_c   1.000
_cell.angle_alpha   90.00
_cell.angle_beta   90.00
_cell.angle_gamma   90.00
#
_symmetry.space_group_name_H-M   'P 1'
#
loop_
_entity.id
_entity.type
_entity.pdbx_description
1 polymer ?
#
loop_
_entity_poly.entity_id
_entity_poly.type
_entity_poly.pdbx_seq_one_letter_code
_entity_poly.pdbx_strand_id
1 'polypeptide(L)'
;MCSRVFWMMLVGVTLLMLISFKAQPSNHLPEYIIGNWLSQQAGHIELLQINEDQSYLQIGLDLNEPSNSFAEWGSFALSNTTAFVDMPISISFNPTFSNNPSKGFITLLTKHNHSHVYLNNDASRLQLNMDKQADNSIDNIVEYEQLRSRDIEGYWYNQEYDDLYAVLMLDNGLYVQLQINFDHDDELTGMEWGQYQHQSDSEEVYFQAQYDDNNQTGFSRYGEIASAAFNVKLHDDQLIFLLDNNEDGVIDTFSRLMRKN
;
A
#
# COMPACT_ATOMS: atom_id res chain seq x y z
N MET A 1 71.87 -6.87 53.64
CA MET A 1 71.20 -6.12 54.73
C MET A 1 70.83 -4.74 54.21
N CYS A 2 69.55 -4.51 53.90
CA CYS A 2 68.80 -3.32 54.33
C CYS A 2 67.35 -3.48 53.86
N SER A 3 66.51 -3.66 54.86
CA SER A 3 65.05 -3.70 54.83
C SER A 3 64.50 -2.32 54.44
N ARG A 4 63.37 -2.28 53.72
CA ARG A 4 62.16 -1.63 54.23
C ARG A 4 60.94 -1.90 53.36
N VAL A 5 59.97 -2.53 54.03
CA VAL A 5 58.56 -2.69 53.69
C VAL A 5 57.91 -1.30 53.61
N PHE A 6 57.05 -1.07 52.62
CA PHE A 6 56.04 -0.01 52.68
C PHE A 6 54.69 -0.54 52.17
N TRP A 7 53.65 -0.20 52.92
CA TRP A 7 52.26 -0.60 52.79
C TRP A 7 51.49 0.30 51.79
N MET A 8 50.43 -0.28 51.21
CA MET A 8 49.16 0.32 50.75
C MET A 8 49.16 1.64 49.95
N MET A 9 48.60 1.58 48.74
CA MET A 9 47.22 2.04 48.49
C MET A 9 46.79 1.63 47.07
N LEU A 10 45.76 0.79 47.01
CA LEU A 10 45.04 0.44 45.79
C LEU A 10 44.03 1.58 45.54
N VAL A 11 44.30 2.46 44.58
CA VAL A 11 43.30 3.43 44.09
C VAL A 11 42.59 2.77 42.92
N GLY A 12 41.40 2.24 43.20
CA GLY A 12 40.46 1.79 42.17
C GLY A 12 39.90 3.01 41.44
N VAL A 13 40.31 3.22 40.19
CA VAL A 13 39.62 4.12 39.26
C VAL A 13 38.59 3.28 38.52
N THR A 14 37.36 3.22 39.04
CA THR A 14 36.21 2.78 38.27
C THR A 14 35.88 3.88 37.26
N LEU A 15 36.28 3.66 36.01
CA LEU A 15 35.85 4.48 34.88
C LEU A 15 34.38 4.15 34.60
N LEU A 16 33.47 4.99 35.10
CA LEU A 16 32.06 4.95 34.70
C LEU A 16 32.00 5.44 33.25
N MET A 17 31.94 4.53 32.28
CA MET A 17 31.50 4.88 30.93
C MET A 17 30.01 5.22 31.00
N LEU A 18 29.70 6.51 31.03
CA LEU A 18 28.38 7.00 30.68
C LEU A 18 28.17 6.71 29.19
N ILE A 19 27.54 5.56 28.91
CA ILE A 19 26.94 5.32 27.59
C ILE A 19 25.80 6.33 27.48
N SER A 20 26.08 7.40 26.75
CA SER A 20 25.05 8.34 26.34
C SER A 20 24.18 7.61 25.33
N PHE A 21 23.07 7.03 25.79
CA PHE A 21 21.98 6.67 24.90
C PHE A 21 21.44 7.97 24.34
N LYS A 22 21.96 8.40 23.18
CA LYS A 22 21.15 9.21 22.28
C LYS A 22 19.96 8.32 21.93
N ALA A 23 18.82 8.59 22.55
CA ALA A 23 17.55 8.11 22.01
C ALA A 23 17.52 8.57 20.55
N GLN A 24 17.56 7.63 19.61
CA GLN A 24 17.14 7.94 18.25
C GLN A 24 15.73 8.54 18.37
N PRO A 25 15.44 9.67 17.72
CA PRO A 25 14.06 10.11 17.62
C PRO A 25 13.30 8.95 16.99
N SER A 26 12.39 8.38 17.75
CA SER A 26 11.46 7.41 17.21
C SER A 26 10.56 8.20 16.26
N ASN A 27 10.88 8.18 14.96
CA ASN A 27 9.96 8.61 13.91
C ASN A 27 8.82 7.57 13.84
N HIS A 28 8.10 7.37 14.94
CA HIS A 28 6.88 6.58 14.91
C HIS A 28 5.85 7.39 14.15
N LEU A 29 5.47 6.87 12.98
CA LEU A 29 4.31 7.35 12.25
C LEU A 29 3.09 7.29 13.18
N PRO A 30 2.15 8.25 13.08
CA PRO A 30 0.91 8.14 13.82
C PRO A 30 0.18 6.84 13.43
N GLU A 31 -0.02 5.90 14.35
CA GLU A 31 -0.59 4.57 14.04
C GLU A 31 -1.94 4.67 13.33
N TYR A 32 -2.71 5.72 13.62
CA TYR A 32 -4.03 5.94 13.03
C TYR A 32 -4.04 6.28 11.54
N ILE A 33 -2.89 6.58 10.91
CA ILE A 33 -2.84 6.81 9.45
C ILE A 33 -2.41 5.55 8.69
N ILE A 34 -1.88 4.54 9.38
CA ILE A 34 -1.30 3.34 8.76
C ILE A 34 -2.43 2.37 8.43
N GLY A 35 -2.43 1.85 7.20
CA GLY A 35 -3.44 0.90 6.74
C GLY A 35 -3.93 1.17 5.33
N ASN A 36 -5.01 0.48 4.98
CA ASN A 36 -5.69 0.59 3.70
C ASN A 36 -6.93 1.46 3.84
N TRP A 37 -6.99 2.52 3.04
CA TRP A 37 -8.02 3.55 3.10
C TRP A 37 -8.76 3.59 1.78
N LEU A 38 -10.07 3.42 1.82
CA LEU A 38 -10.94 3.34 0.65
C LEU A 38 -11.84 4.56 0.55
N SER A 39 -11.85 5.20 -0.60
CA SER A 39 -12.80 6.24 -0.99
C SER A 39 -13.65 5.69 -2.13
N GLN A 40 -14.97 5.66 -1.95
CA GLN A 40 -15.90 5.18 -2.96
C GLN A 40 -16.89 6.28 -3.33
N GLN A 41 -16.84 6.71 -4.58
CA GLN A 41 -17.74 7.70 -5.15
C GLN A 41 -18.42 7.12 -6.39
N ALA A 42 -19.53 7.71 -6.80
CA ALA A 42 -20.21 7.27 -8.02
C ALA A 42 -19.26 7.39 -9.22
N GLY A 43 -18.88 6.26 -9.82
CA GLY A 43 -18.00 6.21 -10.98
C GLY A 43 -16.49 6.25 -10.66
N HIS A 44 -16.08 6.36 -9.40
CA HIS A 44 -14.67 6.37 -9.02
C HIS A 44 -14.43 5.67 -7.68
N ILE A 45 -13.44 4.79 -7.63
CA ILE A 45 -12.99 4.15 -6.40
C ILE A 45 -11.50 4.41 -6.26
N GLU A 46 -11.08 4.76 -5.05
CA GLU A 46 -9.67 5.02 -4.75
C GLU A 46 -9.26 4.27 -3.48
N LEU A 47 -8.15 3.53 -3.57
CA LEU A 47 -7.45 2.94 -2.44
C LEU A 47 -6.18 3.76 -2.18
N LEU A 48 -5.97 4.17 -0.94
CA LEU A 48 -4.71 4.69 -0.45
C LEU A 48 -4.19 3.78 0.65
N GLN A 49 -3.07 3.10 0.41
CA GLN A 49 -2.34 2.36 1.41
C GLN A 49 -1.19 3.21 1.95
N ILE A 50 -1.12 3.36 3.28
CA ILE A 50 -0.03 4.02 3.99
C ILE A 50 0.69 2.97 4.83
N ASN A 51 1.98 2.77 4.57
CA ASN A 51 2.78 1.73 5.21
C ASN A 51 3.69 2.28 6.32
N GLU A 52 4.06 1.40 7.26
CA GLU A 52 4.95 1.74 8.39
C GLU A 52 6.36 2.19 7.97
N ASP A 53 6.81 1.72 6.80
CA ASP A 53 8.12 2.03 6.22
C ASP A 53 8.17 3.36 5.45
N GLN A 54 7.11 4.17 5.56
CA GLN A 54 6.93 5.43 4.82
C GLN A 54 6.74 5.26 3.30
N SER A 55 6.46 4.05 2.82
CA SER A 55 5.95 3.84 1.47
C SER A 55 4.43 4.03 1.39
N TYR A 56 3.93 4.34 0.21
CA TYR A 56 2.49 4.34 -0.06
C TYR A 56 2.19 3.69 -1.41
N LEU A 57 0.95 3.20 -1.52
CA LEU A 57 0.35 2.78 -2.78
C LEU A 57 -0.98 3.52 -2.94
N GLN A 58 -1.19 4.13 -4.09
CA GLN A 58 -2.47 4.72 -4.48
C GLN A 58 -2.99 3.98 -5.70
N ILE A 59 -4.24 3.54 -5.66
CA ILE A 59 -4.94 2.93 -6.79
C ILE A 59 -6.22 3.71 -7.02
N GLY A 60 -6.44 4.21 -8.24
CA GLY A 60 -7.68 4.87 -8.63
C GLY A 60 -8.32 4.15 -9.81
N LEU A 61 -9.58 3.75 -9.65
CA LEU A 61 -10.39 3.11 -10.69
C LEU A 61 -11.40 4.12 -11.23
N ASP A 62 -11.31 4.46 -12.50
CA ASP A 62 -12.34 5.25 -13.20
C ASP A 62 -13.31 4.29 -13.88
N LEU A 63 -14.50 4.12 -13.28
CA LEU A 63 -15.48 3.14 -13.74
C LEU A 63 -16.20 3.60 -15.03
N ASN A 64 -16.07 4.86 -15.41
CA ASN A 64 -16.70 5.42 -16.61
C ASN A 64 -15.72 5.51 -17.78
N GLU A 65 -14.45 5.81 -17.50
CA GLU A 65 -13.38 5.90 -18.47
C GLU A 65 -12.18 5.06 -17.98
N PRO A 66 -12.19 3.72 -18.16
CA PRO A 66 -11.18 2.84 -17.55
C PRO A 66 -9.73 3.20 -17.84
N SER A 67 -9.43 3.81 -18.99
CA SER A 67 -8.10 4.33 -19.34
C SER A 67 -7.59 5.48 -18.46
N ASN A 68 -8.47 6.10 -17.66
CA ASN A 68 -8.10 7.07 -16.64
C ASN A 68 -7.75 6.42 -15.29
N SER A 69 -7.90 5.10 -15.17
CA SER A 69 -7.48 4.40 -13.96
C SER A 69 -5.96 4.49 -13.81
N PHE A 70 -5.49 4.36 -12.58
CA PHE A 70 -4.08 4.49 -12.26
C PHE A 70 -3.69 3.70 -11.02
N ALA A 71 -2.41 3.34 -10.96
CA ALA A 71 -1.71 2.87 -9.79
C ALA A 71 -0.42 3.68 -9.66
N GLU A 72 -0.10 4.10 -8.45
CA GLU A 72 1.05 4.94 -8.13
C GLU A 72 1.71 4.42 -6.85
N TRP A 73 3.02 4.25 -6.88
CA TRP A 73 3.82 3.83 -5.73
C TRP A 73 4.90 4.85 -5.44
N GLY A 74 5.19 5.06 -4.16
CA GLY A 74 6.27 5.95 -3.76
C GLY A 74 6.50 5.98 -2.26
N SER A 75 7.11 7.07 -1.83
CA SER A 75 7.35 7.37 -0.41
C SER A 75 6.58 8.60 0.03
N PHE A 76 6.37 8.76 1.33
CA PHE A 76 5.81 9.97 1.88
C PHE A 76 6.61 10.49 3.06
N ALA A 77 6.47 11.79 3.34
CA ALA A 77 7.04 12.43 4.51
C ALA A 77 5.95 13.20 5.26
N LEU A 78 5.98 13.13 6.59
CA LEU A 78 5.12 13.94 7.45
C LEU A 78 5.90 15.13 7.99
N SER A 79 5.20 16.24 8.20
CA SER A 79 5.74 17.43 8.84
C SER A 79 4.68 18.10 9.70
N ASN A 80 5.11 18.66 10.82
CA ASN A 80 4.23 19.50 11.63
C ASN A 80 4.04 20.85 10.96
N THR A 81 2.84 21.40 11.04
CA THR A 81 2.48 22.69 10.47
C THR A 81 1.57 23.47 11.41
N THR A 82 1.56 24.79 11.23
CA THR A 82 0.69 25.73 11.94
C THR A 82 -0.26 26.47 10.99
N ALA A 83 -0.34 26.06 9.72
CA ALA A 83 -1.22 26.68 8.73
C ALA A 83 -2.70 26.62 9.16
N PHE A 84 -3.10 25.48 9.73
CA PHE A 84 -4.44 25.24 10.27
C PHE A 84 -4.33 24.63 11.66
N VAL A 85 -5.05 25.21 12.63
CA VAL A 85 -5.00 24.76 14.04
C VAL A 85 -5.51 23.33 14.19
N ASP A 86 -6.55 22.96 13.43
CA ASP A 86 -7.21 21.66 13.52
C ASP A 86 -6.56 20.59 12.62
N MET A 87 -5.55 20.96 11.82
CA MET A 87 -4.82 20.04 10.93
C MET A 87 -3.30 20.24 11.10
N PRO A 88 -2.73 19.77 12.22
CA PRO A 88 -1.34 20.07 12.59
C PRO A 88 -0.29 19.27 11.82
N ILE A 89 -0.71 18.34 10.95
CA ILE A 89 0.18 17.46 10.19
C ILE A 89 -0.06 17.69 8.70
N SER A 90 1.02 17.98 7.98
CA SER A 90 1.06 17.94 6.52
C SER A 90 1.74 16.66 6.05
N ILE A 91 1.24 16.07 4.95
CA ILE A 91 1.85 14.95 4.25
C ILE A 91 2.38 15.42 2.88
N SER A 92 3.55 14.93 2.49
CA SER A 92 4.14 15.16 1.17
C SER A 92 4.43 13.81 0.52
N PHE A 93 3.90 13.60 -0.68
CA PHE A 93 4.10 12.39 -1.46
C PHE A 93 5.26 12.55 -2.44
N ASN A 94 6.05 11.51 -2.59
CA ASN A 94 7.17 11.40 -3.52
C ASN A 94 7.01 10.10 -4.33
N PRO A 95 6.22 10.14 -5.42
CA PRO A 95 6.00 9.01 -6.31
C PRO A 95 7.30 8.60 -6.99
N THR A 96 7.53 7.29 -7.05
CA THR A 96 8.63 6.69 -7.82
C THR A 96 8.13 5.90 -9.01
N PHE A 97 6.87 5.51 -9.01
CA PHE A 97 6.21 4.81 -10.11
C PHE A 97 4.77 5.32 -10.30
N SER A 98 4.32 5.42 -11.56
CA SER A 98 2.91 5.64 -11.92
C SER A 98 2.66 5.08 -13.32
N ASN A 99 1.65 4.22 -13.47
CA ASN A 99 1.20 3.74 -14.80
C ASN A 99 0.43 4.82 -15.59
N ASN A 100 -0.03 5.88 -14.92
CA ASN A 100 -0.75 6.99 -15.53
C ASN A 100 -0.37 8.32 -14.88
N PRO A 101 0.75 8.94 -15.31
CA PRO A 101 1.29 10.18 -14.71
C PRO A 101 0.39 11.41 -14.84
N SER A 102 -0.75 11.28 -15.53
CA SER A 102 -1.74 12.34 -15.64
C SER A 102 -2.72 12.41 -14.45
N LYS A 103 -2.71 11.38 -13.60
CA LYS A 103 -3.57 11.14 -12.42
C LYS A 103 -2.70 10.87 -11.18
N GLY A 104 -3.32 10.68 -10.00
CA GLY A 104 -2.59 10.40 -8.74
C GLY A 104 -1.84 11.59 -8.14
N PHE A 105 -1.10 11.35 -7.05
CA PHE A 105 -0.37 12.41 -6.35
C PHE A 105 0.84 12.96 -7.12
N ILE A 106 1.33 12.27 -8.15
CA ILE A 106 2.33 12.84 -9.07
C ILE A 106 1.84 14.13 -9.75
N THR A 107 0.53 14.32 -9.87
CA THR A 107 -0.04 15.58 -10.38
C THR A 107 0.15 16.75 -9.39
N LEU A 108 0.25 16.48 -8.08
CA LEU A 108 0.60 17.49 -7.09
C LEU A 108 2.04 17.97 -7.30
N LEU A 109 2.96 17.10 -7.71
CA LEU A 109 4.34 17.51 -8.00
C LEU A 109 4.50 18.20 -9.36
N THR A 110 3.77 17.75 -10.38
CA THR A 110 3.99 18.16 -11.77
C THR A 110 3.11 19.33 -12.21
N LYS A 111 1.87 19.43 -11.71
CA LYS A 111 0.89 20.45 -12.11
C LYS A 111 0.55 21.43 -11.01
N HIS A 112 0.65 21.00 -9.76
CA HIS A 112 0.28 21.80 -8.60
C HIS A 112 1.40 21.84 -7.56
N ASN A 113 2.65 22.09 -7.98
CA ASN A 113 3.86 21.96 -7.17
C ASN A 113 3.97 22.88 -5.93
N HIS A 114 3.02 23.80 -5.77
CA HIS A 114 2.85 24.59 -4.54
C HIS A 114 1.80 24.00 -3.60
N SER A 115 1.21 22.84 -3.91
CA SER A 115 0.15 22.27 -3.09
C SER A 115 0.66 21.80 -1.74
N HIS A 116 -0.18 21.96 -0.72
CA HIS A 116 0.00 21.34 0.58
C HIS A 116 -1.16 20.40 0.86
N VAL A 117 -0.86 19.22 1.40
CA VAL A 117 -1.86 18.25 1.82
C VAL A 117 -1.81 18.13 3.33
N TYR A 118 -2.93 18.36 3.99
CA TYR A 118 -3.08 18.33 5.44
C TYR A 118 -3.93 17.16 5.86
N LEU A 119 -3.54 16.50 6.94
CA LEU A 119 -4.28 15.38 7.52
C LEU A 119 -5.23 15.89 8.59
N ASN A 120 -6.48 15.45 8.51
CA ASN A 120 -7.42 15.54 9.64
C ASN A 120 -7.44 14.19 10.37
N ASN A 121 -7.64 14.21 11.68
CA ASN A 121 -7.43 13.06 12.55
C ASN A 121 -8.75 12.51 13.12
N ASP A 122 -9.17 11.35 12.62
CA ASP A 122 -10.07 10.41 13.29
C ASP A 122 -9.50 9.00 13.08
N ALA A 123 -9.50 8.16 14.12
CA ALA A 123 -8.98 6.79 14.04
C ALA A 123 -9.72 5.91 13.01
N SER A 124 -10.93 6.28 12.60
CA SER A 124 -11.76 5.53 11.65
C SER A 124 -11.82 6.13 10.25
N ARG A 125 -11.27 7.33 10.05
CA ARG A 125 -11.37 8.08 8.80
C ARG A 125 -10.06 8.80 8.51
N LEU A 126 -9.53 8.58 7.31
CA LEU A 126 -8.43 9.38 6.80
C LEU A 126 -9.00 10.48 5.91
N GLN A 127 -8.57 11.73 6.12
CA GLN A 127 -8.98 12.84 5.27
C GLN A 127 -7.75 13.61 4.80
N LEU A 128 -7.63 13.77 3.49
CA LEU A 128 -6.63 14.60 2.83
C LEU A 128 -7.28 15.94 2.45
N ASN A 129 -6.79 17.03 3.04
CA ASN A 129 -7.23 18.39 2.76
C ASN A 129 -6.16 19.09 1.93
N MET A 130 -6.47 19.40 0.67
CA MET A 130 -5.52 19.96 -0.28
C MET A 130 -5.72 21.46 -0.43
N ASP A 131 -4.70 22.22 -0.11
CA ASP A 131 -4.53 23.62 -0.51
C ASP A 131 -3.66 23.61 -1.77
N LYS A 132 -4.26 23.77 -2.95
CA LYS A 132 -3.57 23.62 -4.24
C LYS A 132 -2.78 24.86 -4.64
N GLN A 133 -3.05 26.00 -4.01
CA GLN A 133 -2.44 27.29 -4.35
C GLN A 133 -1.51 27.86 -3.28
N ALA A 134 -1.37 27.16 -2.14
CA ALA A 134 -0.64 27.61 -0.96
C ALA A 134 -1.13 28.96 -0.42
N ASP A 135 -2.45 29.20 -0.45
CA ASP A 135 -3.06 30.44 0.02
C ASP A 135 -3.74 30.28 1.39
N ASN A 136 -3.56 29.13 2.05
CA ASN A 136 -4.23 28.71 3.27
C ASN A 136 -5.76 28.61 3.13
N SER A 137 -6.24 28.28 1.93
CA SER A 137 -7.60 27.83 1.69
C SER A 137 -7.59 26.37 1.24
N ILE A 138 -8.51 25.57 1.76
CA ILE A 138 -8.67 24.17 1.30
C ILE A 138 -9.54 24.17 0.04
N ASP A 139 -8.96 23.76 -1.08
CA ASP A 139 -9.63 23.65 -2.38
C ASP A 139 -10.36 22.32 -2.55
N ASN A 140 -9.79 21.26 -1.99
CA ASN A 140 -10.25 19.90 -2.21
C ASN A 140 -10.09 19.06 -0.95
N ILE A 141 -11.08 18.22 -0.70
CA ILE A 141 -11.09 17.28 0.42
C ILE A 141 -11.33 15.90 -0.18
N VAL A 142 -10.49 14.95 0.18
CA VAL A 142 -10.71 13.52 -0.11
C VAL A 142 -10.87 12.82 1.22
N GLU A 143 -11.98 12.10 1.37
CA GLU A 143 -12.30 11.35 2.57
C GLU A 143 -12.21 9.86 2.27
N TYR A 144 -11.58 9.12 3.18
CA TYR A 144 -11.44 7.69 3.11
C TYR A 144 -11.96 7.04 4.37
N GLU A 145 -12.52 5.85 4.21
CA GLU A 145 -12.87 4.95 5.29
C GLU A 145 -11.85 3.81 5.32
N GLN A 146 -11.63 3.23 6.49
CA GLN A 146 -10.73 2.08 6.60
C GLN A 146 -11.30 0.89 5.83
N LEU A 147 -10.51 0.31 4.91
CA LEU A 147 -10.88 -0.91 4.20
C LEU A 147 -11.04 -2.04 5.22
N ARG A 148 -12.22 -2.64 5.26
CA ARG A 148 -12.51 -3.77 6.15
C ARG A 148 -12.35 -5.08 5.39
N SER A 149 -11.26 -5.77 5.71
CA SER A 149 -11.01 -7.16 5.33
C SER A 149 -12.14 -8.10 5.82
N ARG A 150 -12.65 -8.96 4.95
CA ARG A 150 -13.62 -10.04 5.25
C ARG A 150 -13.36 -11.18 4.28
N ASP A 151 -13.40 -12.44 4.73
CA ASP A 151 -13.26 -13.61 3.85
C ASP A 151 -12.14 -13.43 2.79
N ILE A 152 -12.48 -13.39 1.49
CA ILE A 152 -11.50 -13.15 0.42
C ILE A 152 -11.33 -11.66 0.08
N GLU A 153 -12.26 -10.80 0.51
CA GLU A 153 -12.19 -9.36 0.38
C GLU A 153 -11.06 -8.76 1.22
N GLY A 154 -10.35 -7.81 0.64
CA GLY A 154 -9.23 -7.12 1.26
C GLY A 154 -8.07 -6.91 0.28
N TYR A 155 -6.99 -6.35 0.82
CA TYR A 155 -5.74 -6.17 0.11
C TYR A 155 -4.76 -7.30 0.45
N TRP A 156 -4.24 -7.94 -0.59
CA TRP A 156 -3.36 -9.09 -0.52
C TRP A 156 -2.10 -8.82 -1.31
N TYR A 157 -0.94 -9.28 -0.82
CA TYR A 157 0.33 -9.04 -1.50
C TYR A 157 1.31 -10.21 -1.34
N ASN A 158 2.28 -10.30 -2.24
CA ASN A 158 3.39 -11.23 -2.10
C ASN A 158 4.38 -10.72 -1.04
N GLN A 159 4.86 -11.63 -0.18
CA GLN A 159 6.00 -11.34 0.72
C GLN A 159 7.31 -11.97 0.22
N GLU A 160 7.23 -12.82 -0.81
CA GLU A 160 8.34 -13.70 -1.22
C GLU A 160 9.23 -13.12 -2.32
N TYR A 161 8.77 -12.06 -3.00
CA TYR A 161 9.52 -11.44 -4.10
C TYR A 161 9.81 -9.98 -3.78
N ASP A 162 10.90 -9.47 -4.34
CA ASP A 162 11.32 -8.08 -4.17
C ASP A 162 10.33 -7.11 -4.84
N ASP A 163 9.76 -7.51 -5.98
CA ASP A 163 8.70 -6.78 -6.68
C ASP A 163 7.36 -6.80 -5.91
N LEU A 164 6.54 -5.76 -6.11
CA LEU A 164 5.18 -5.74 -5.60
C LEU A 164 4.26 -6.51 -6.56
N TYR A 165 3.63 -7.56 -6.07
CA TYR A 165 2.49 -8.22 -6.67
C TYR A 165 1.34 -8.20 -5.66
N ALA A 166 0.23 -7.58 -6.02
CA ALA A 166 -0.89 -7.40 -5.13
C ALA A 166 -2.23 -7.67 -5.80
N VAL A 167 -3.21 -8.07 -4.99
CA VAL A 167 -4.60 -8.22 -5.37
C VAL A 167 -5.48 -7.49 -4.36
N LEU A 168 -6.37 -6.64 -4.84
CA LEU A 168 -7.44 -6.03 -4.06
C LEU A 168 -8.75 -6.70 -4.48
N MET A 169 -9.52 -7.22 -3.53
CA MET A 169 -10.90 -7.69 -3.75
C MET A 169 -11.84 -6.86 -2.89
N LEU A 170 -12.85 -6.25 -3.53
CA LEU A 170 -13.84 -5.39 -2.87
C LEU A 170 -15.19 -6.12 -2.79
N ASP A 171 -15.92 -5.90 -1.70
CA ASP A 171 -17.23 -6.52 -1.43
C ASP A 171 -18.31 -6.23 -2.47
N ASN A 172 -18.10 -5.25 -3.34
CA ASN A 172 -18.96 -4.92 -4.46
C ASN A 172 -18.66 -5.74 -5.74
N GLY A 173 -17.76 -6.71 -5.66
CA GLY A 173 -17.39 -7.59 -6.78
C GLY A 173 -16.31 -7.01 -7.69
N LEU A 174 -15.68 -5.89 -7.34
CA LEU A 174 -14.52 -5.38 -8.09
C LEU A 174 -13.21 -6.00 -7.59
N TYR A 175 -12.32 -6.33 -8.52
CA TYR A 175 -10.95 -6.69 -8.20
C TYR A 175 -9.95 -5.76 -8.89
N VAL A 176 -8.76 -5.66 -8.31
CA VAL A 176 -7.57 -5.12 -8.94
C VAL A 176 -6.45 -6.13 -8.77
N GLN A 177 -5.71 -6.41 -9.84
CA GLN A 177 -4.41 -7.04 -9.77
C GLN A 177 -3.35 -6.01 -10.16
N LEU A 178 -2.29 -5.93 -9.37
CA LEU A 178 -1.22 -4.95 -9.53
C LEU A 178 0.12 -5.67 -9.54
N GLN A 179 0.99 -5.30 -10.47
CA GLN A 179 2.39 -5.67 -10.47
C GLN A 179 3.26 -4.43 -10.64
N ILE A 180 4.25 -4.24 -9.77
CA ILE A 180 5.26 -3.18 -9.89
C ILE A 180 6.63 -3.84 -9.74
N ASN A 181 7.38 -3.82 -10.83
CA ASN A 181 8.77 -4.26 -10.85
C ASN A 181 9.68 -3.12 -10.37
N PHE A 182 10.40 -3.33 -9.26
CA PHE A 182 11.27 -2.27 -8.72
C PHE A 182 12.66 -2.24 -9.40
N ASP A 183 13.01 -3.29 -10.14
CA ASP A 183 14.29 -3.45 -10.83
C ASP A 183 14.27 -2.96 -12.30
N HIS A 184 13.25 -2.20 -12.69
CA HIS A 184 13.13 -1.41 -13.93
C HIS A 184 12.70 -2.16 -15.20
N ASP A 185 12.00 -3.29 -15.10
CA ASP A 185 11.28 -3.81 -16.26
C ASP A 185 9.85 -3.21 -16.34
N ASP A 186 9.73 -2.16 -17.15
CA ASP A 186 8.46 -1.47 -17.39
C ASP A 186 7.42 -2.39 -18.07
N GLU A 187 7.84 -3.45 -18.76
CA GLU A 187 6.90 -4.33 -19.50
C GLU A 187 6.04 -5.20 -18.56
N LEU A 188 6.55 -5.54 -17.38
CA LEU A 188 5.85 -6.36 -16.37
C LEU A 188 5.13 -5.53 -15.32
N THR A 189 5.29 -4.22 -15.36
CA THR A 189 4.66 -3.31 -14.43
C THR A 189 3.31 -2.87 -15.00
N GLY A 190 2.24 -2.94 -14.21
CA GLY A 190 0.90 -2.60 -14.67
C GLY A 190 -0.19 -2.99 -13.70
N MET A 191 -1.42 -2.67 -14.11
CA MET A 191 -2.64 -2.87 -13.37
C MET A 191 -3.73 -3.44 -14.28
N GLU A 192 -4.33 -4.53 -13.83
CA GLU A 192 -5.57 -5.06 -14.36
C GLU A 192 -6.69 -4.84 -13.33
N TRP A 193 -7.89 -4.46 -13.76
CA TRP A 193 -9.06 -4.49 -12.88
C TRP A 193 -10.32 -4.90 -13.63
N GLY A 194 -11.27 -5.42 -12.87
CA GLY A 194 -12.53 -5.90 -13.43
C GLY A 194 -13.47 -6.42 -12.37
N GLN A 195 -14.38 -7.31 -12.78
CA GLN A 195 -15.34 -7.94 -11.88
C GLN A 195 -14.86 -9.31 -11.45
N TYR A 196 -15.17 -9.71 -10.23
CA TYR A 196 -15.04 -11.09 -9.76
C TYR A 196 -16.36 -11.63 -9.22
N GLN A 197 -16.51 -12.94 -9.25
CA GLN A 197 -17.62 -13.66 -8.63
C GLN A 197 -17.08 -14.84 -7.84
N HIS A 198 -17.44 -14.91 -6.55
CA HIS A 198 -17.10 -16.03 -5.67
C HIS A 198 -18.33 -16.93 -5.48
N GLN A 199 -18.19 -18.21 -5.85
CA GLN A 199 -19.22 -19.22 -5.68
C GLN A 199 -19.02 -19.90 -4.31
N SER A 200 -19.89 -19.60 -3.35
CA SER A 200 -19.78 -20.14 -1.98
C SER A 200 -19.86 -21.67 -1.91
N ASP A 201 -20.49 -22.31 -2.90
CA ASP A 201 -20.70 -23.76 -2.89
C ASP A 201 -19.46 -24.54 -3.37
N SER A 202 -18.65 -23.94 -4.24
CA SER A 202 -17.44 -24.56 -4.81
C SER A 202 -16.13 -23.90 -4.37
N GLU A 203 -16.19 -22.76 -3.68
CA GLU A 203 -15.04 -21.89 -3.38
C GLU A 203 -14.31 -21.36 -4.62
N GLU A 204 -14.99 -21.42 -5.77
CA GLU A 204 -14.47 -20.98 -7.05
C GLU A 204 -14.62 -19.47 -7.20
N VAL A 205 -13.57 -18.83 -7.73
CA VAL A 205 -13.58 -17.42 -8.08
C VAL A 205 -13.35 -17.26 -9.57
N TYR A 206 -14.22 -16.48 -10.20
CA TYR A 206 -14.15 -16.13 -11.61
C TYR A 206 -13.78 -14.66 -11.75
N PHE A 207 -12.85 -14.34 -12.64
CA PHE A 207 -12.43 -12.97 -12.92
C PHE A 207 -12.80 -12.58 -14.36
N GLN A 208 -13.29 -11.35 -14.51
CA GLN A 208 -13.60 -10.75 -15.79
C GLN A 208 -12.97 -9.36 -15.85
N ALA A 209 -11.81 -9.26 -16.50
CA ALA A 209 -11.11 -7.99 -16.69
C ALA A 209 -11.97 -7.01 -17.50
N GLN A 210 -11.96 -5.76 -17.06
CA GLN A 210 -12.53 -4.61 -17.78
C GLN A 210 -11.42 -3.70 -18.33
N TYR A 211 -10.26 -3.71 -17.69
CA TYR A 211 -9.10 -2.91 -18.05
C TYR A 211 -7.82 -3.64 -17.70
N ASP A 212 -6.83 -3.55 -18.59
CA ASP A 212 -5.46 -4.04 -18.45
C ASP A 212 -4.56 -3.07 -19.22
N ASP A 213 -3.64 -2.40 -18.52
CA ASP A 213 -2.80 -1.34 -19.10
C ASP A 213 -1.54 -1.86 -19.81
N ASN A 214 -1.01 -3.00 -19.39
CA ASN A 214 0.22 -3.56 -19.93
C ASN A 214 -0.04 -4.75 -20.87
N ASN A 215 -1.18 -5.42 -20.77
CA ASN A 215 -1.52 -6.66 -21.48
C ASN A 215 -0.40 -7.73 -21.38
N GLN A 216 0.42 -7.64 -20.32
CA GLN A 216 1.55 -8.52 -20.01
C GLN A 216 1.36 -9.32 -18.71
N THR A 217 0.56 -8.84 -17.78
CA THR A 217 0.34 -9.49 -16.48
C THR A 217 -1.12 -9.36 -16.08
N GLY A 218 -1.70 -10.35 -15.40
CA GLY A 218 -3.09 -10.29 -14.95
C GLY A 218 -3.86 -11.59 -15.14
N PHE A 219 -5.11 -11.63 -14.69
CA PHE A 219 -5.96 -12.81 -14.80
C PHE A 219 -6.54 -12.98 -16.22
N SER A 220 -6.60 -11.90 -17.01
CA SER A 220 -7.10 -11.95 -18.39
C SER A 220 -6.17 -12.61 -19.40
N ARG A 221 -4.84 -12.60 -19.14
CA ARG A 221 -3.83 -13.13 -20.06
C ARG A 221 -3.75 -14.63 -20.13
N TYR A 222 -4.28 -15.29 -19.12
CA TYR A 222 -4.49 -16.71 -19.22
C TYR A 222 -5.66 -16.93 -20.19
N GLY A 223 -5.36 -16.96 -21.49
CA GLY A 223 -6.31 -17.23 -22.57
C GLY A 223 -6.96 -18.62 -22.50
N GLU A 224 -6.61 -19.40 -21.47
CA GLU A 224 -7.20 -20.68 -21.05
C GLU A 224 -8.04 -20.56 -19.74
N ILE A 225 -8.01 -19.40 -19.06
CA ILE A 225 -8.69 -19.12 -17.77
C ILE A 225 -9.86 -18.13 -17.88
N ALA A 226 -10.18 -17.60 -19.06
CA ALA A 226 -11.48 -16.95 -19.25
C ALA A 226 -12.67 -17.87 -18.88
N SER A 227 -12.42 -19.19 -18.75
CA SER A 227 -13.28 -20.20 -18.14
C SER A 227 -12.74 -20.86 -16.87
N ALA A 228 -11.46 -20.70 -16.50
CA ALA A 228 -10.93 -21.43 -15.36
C ALA A 228 -11.38 -20.79 -14.06
N ALA A 229 -12.08 -21.60 -13.28
CA ALA A 229 -12.46 -21.28 -11.94
C ALA A 229 -11.20 -21.37 -11.06
N PHE A 230 -10.80 -20.28 -10.41
CA PHE A 230 -9.76 -20.38 -9.40
C PHE A 230 -10.35 -21.00 -8.15
N ASN A 231 -9.80 -22.11 -7.68
CA ASN A 231 -10.11 -22.57 -6.34
C ASN A 231 -9.35 -21.67 -5.38
N VAL A 232 -10.07 -20.79 -4.69
CA VAL A 232 -9.46 -19.89 -3.71
C VAL A 232 -9.60 -20.52 -2.33
N LYS A 233 -8.47 -20.67 -1.64
CA LYS A 233 -8.46 -21.12 -0.25
C LYS A 233 -7.98 -20.01 0.65
N LEU A 234 -8.74 -19.78 1.70
CA LEU A 234 -8.30 -19.00 2.85
C LEU A 234 -7.74 -19.94 3.90
N HIS A 235 -6.53 -19.64 4.35
CA HIS A 235 -5.95 -20.26 5.53
C HIS A 235 -5.24 -19.18 6.34
N ASP A 236 -5.80 -18.84 7.50
CA ASP A 236 -5.37 -17.69 8.30
C ASP A 236 -5.36 -16.40 7.47
N ASP A 237 -4.22 -15.69 7.44
CA ASP A 237 -4.00 -14.47 6.66
C ASP A 237 -3.40 -14.75 5.26
N GLN A 238 -3.71 -15.92 4.69
CA GLN A 238 -3.22 -16.33 3.37
C GLN A 238 -4.38 -16.51 2.39
N LEU A 239 -4.27 -15.85 1.23
CA LEU A 239 -5.08 -16.10 0.06
C LEU A 239 -4.29 -16.98 -0.90
N ILE A 240 -4.79 -18.18 -1.15
CA ILE A 240 -4.12 -19.17 -1.99
C ILE A 240 -4.95 -19.38 -3.25
N PHE A 241 -4.40 -19.01 -4.39
CA PHE A 241 -4.93 -19.35 -5.70
C PHE A 241 -4.44 -20.74 -6.07
N LEU A 242 -5.36 -21.67 -6.30
CA LEU A 242 -5.06 -22.99 -6.83
C LEU A 242 -5.53 -23.05 -8.27
N LEU A 243 -4.60 -23.43 -9.16
CA LEU A 243 -4.84 -23.50 -10.59
C LEU A 243 -4.68 -24.93 -11.08
N ASP A 244 -5.76 -25.44 -11.64
CA ASP A 244 -5.84 -26.68 -12.42
C ASP A 244 -6.01 -26.25 -13.88
N ASN A 245 -4.93 -26.24 -14.64
CA ASN A 245 -4.92 -25.69 -16.01
C ASN A 245 -5.61 -26.62 -17.01
N ASN A 246 -5.72 -27.91 -16.68
CA ASN A 246 -6.20 -28.94 -17.61
C ASN A 246 -7.55 -29.54 -17.20
N GLU A 247 -8.14 -29.06 -16.10
CA GLU A 247 -9.41 -29.49 -15.52
C GLU A 247 -9.47 -31.00 -15.21
N ASP A 248 -8.32 -31.64 -14.90
CA ASP A 248 -8.26 -33.07 -14.58
C ASP A 248 -8.54 -33.37 -13.10
N GLY A 249 -8.74 -32.33 -12.29
CA GLY A 249 -8.97 -32.40 -10.85
C GLY A 249 -7.68 -32.41 -10.02
N VAL A 250 -6.51 -32.24 -10.64
CA VAL A 250 -5.20 -32.11 -9.99
C VAL A 250 -4.71 -30.66 -10.12
N ILE A 251 -4.30 -30.08 -9.00
CA ILE A 251 -3.73 -28.72 -9.00
C ILE A 251 -2.33 -28.75 -9.63
N ASP A 252 -2.17 -28.03 -10.73
CA ASP A 252 -0.90 -27.86 -11.45
C ASP A 252 0.00 -26.81 -10.78
N THR A 253 -0.59 -25.73 -10.28
CA THR A 253 0.14 -24.57 -9.74
C THR A 253 -0.64 -23.90 -8.62
N PHE A 254 0.09 -23.28 -7.69
CA PHE A 254 -0.51 -22.40 -6.69
C PHE A 254 0.26 -21.10 -6.55
N SER A 255 -0.45 -20.05 -6.16
CA SER A 255 0.13 -18.78 -5.73
C SER A 255 -0.42 -18.43 -4.35
N ARG A 256 0.41 -17.81 -3.50
CA ARG A 256 0.04 -17.42 -2.14
C ARG A 256 0.30 -15.94 -1.95
N LEU A 257 -0.71 -15.25 -1.46
CA LEU A 257 -0.64 -13.87 -1.02
C LEU A 257 -0.95 -13.76 0.46
N MET A 258 -0.36 -12.77 1.10
CA MET A 258 -0.54 -12.47 2.51
C MET A 258 -1.46 -11.26 2.65
N ARG A 259 -2.34 -11.27 3.64
CA ARG A 259 -3.18 -10.11 3.93
C ARG A 259 -2.30 -8.95 4.41
N LYS A 260 -2.51 -7.75 3.86
CA LYS A 260 -1.95 -6.50 4.41
C LYS A 260 -3.13 -5.70 4.91
N ASN A 261 -3.25 -5.58 6.24
CA ASN A 261 -4.25 -4.82 7.02
C ASN A 261 -5.67 -4.81 6.45
#